data_AF-A0A953DVL2-F1
#
_entry.id   AF-A0A953DVL2-F1
#
_cell.length_a   1.000
_cell.length_b   1.000
_cell.length_c   1.000
_cell.angle_alpha   90.00
_cell.angle_beta   90.00
_cell.angle_gamma   90.00
#
_symmetry.space_group_name_H-M   'P 1'
#
loop_
_entity.id
_entity.type
_entity.pdbx_description
1 polymer ?
#
loop_
_entity_poly.entity_id
_entity_poly.type
_entity_poly.pdbx_seq_one_letter_code
_entity_poly.pdbx_strand_id
1 'polypeptide(L)'
;MTAESIEERRTLGWLIVVAAGVRAAFGIFVASDAYLKWQPGFAAHYAGYLQNAANGQPPWLGPWFHFWIQLVAPRVGFFVLATRLIETALAIGLLLGIARRLTYIAGALFSLLIWSTAEG
;
A
#
# COMPACT_ATOMS: atom_id res chain seq x y z
N MET A 1 6.08 -18.13 41.85
CA MET A 1 6.30 -17.75 40.44
C MET A 1 6.90 -18.95 39.74
N THR A 2 6.18 -19.57 38.79
CA THR A 2 6.53 -20.87 38.19
C THR A 2 7.35 -20.70 36.92
N ALA A 3 8.18 -21.70 36.59
CA ALA A 3 9.01 -21.70 35.38
C ALA A 3 8.20 -21.48 34.09
N GLU A 4 6.98 -22.03 34.05
CA GLU A 4 5.99 -21.85 32.99
C GLU A 4 5.67 -20.38 32.71
N SER A 5 5.51 -19.56 33.76
CA SER A 5 5.20 -18.12 33.65
C SER A 5 6.38 -17.26 33.14
N ILE A 6 7.59 -17.79 33.17
CA ILE A 6 8.80 -17.13 32.63
C ILE A 6 8.93 -17.45 31.15
N GLU A 7 8.69 -18.71 30.78
CA GLU A 7 8.75 -19.17 29.38
C GLU A 7 7.67 -18.51 28.53
N GLU A 8 6.44 -18.39 29.04
CA GLU A 8 5.35 -17.68 28.35
C GLU A 8 5.70 -16.21 28.10
N ARG A 9 6.24 -15.50 29.10
CA ARG A 9 6.71 -14.12 28.97
C ARG A 9 7.84 -13.97 27.96
N ARG A 10 8.76 -14.93 27.91
CA ARG A 10 9.87 -14.96 26.95
C ARG A 10 9.35 -15.16 25.52
N THR A 11 8.41 -16.07 25.32
CA THR A 11 7.77 -16.31 24.02
C THR A 11 6.99 -15.08 23.56
N LEU A 12 6.19 -14.48 24.44
CA LEU A 12 5.47 -13.23 24.14
C LEU A 12 6.43 -12.09 23.78
N GLY A 13 7.52 -11.93 24.53
CA GLY A 13 8.56 -10.94 24.24
C GLY A 13 9.20 -11.15 22.86
N TRP A 14 9.54 -12.39 22.52
CA TRP A 14 10.08 -12.73 21.20
C TRP A 14 9.09 -12.48 20.07
N LEU A 15 7.82 -12.84 20.25
CA LEU A 15 6.78 -12.57 19.25
C LEU A 15 6.60 -11.07 18.99
N ILE A 16 6.68 -10.24 20.04
CA ILE A 16 6.63 -8.77 19.91
C ILE A 16 7.82 -8.25 19.09
N VAL A 17 9.03 -8.73 19.37
CA VAL A 17 10.24 -8.32 18.65
C VAL A 17 10.17 -8.74 17.18
N VAL A 18 9.77 -9.99 16.91
CA VAL A 18 9.61 -10.50 15.54
C VAL A 18 8.55 -9.70 14.79
N ALA A 19 7.38 -9.48 15.39
CA ALA A 19 6.31 -8.70 14.77
C ALA A 19 6.74 -7.24 14.49
N ALA A 20 7.48 -6.63 15.42
CA ALA A 20 8.02 -5.28 15.23
C ALA A 20 9.07 -5.24 14.11
N GLY A 21 9.94 -6.25 14.02
CA GLY A 21 10.95 -6.38 12.97
C GLY A 21 10.32 -6.56 11.58
N VAL A 22 9.36 -7.47 11.44
CA VAL A 22 8.62 -7.69 10.18
C VAL A 22 7.90 -6.42 9.75
N ARG A 23 7.21 -5.76 10.67
CA ARG A 23 6.52 -4.50 10.42
C ARG A 23 7.49 -3.41 9.94
N ALA A 24 8.63 -3.26 10.61
CA ALA A 24 9.64 -2.25 10.23
C ALA A 24 10.24 -2.53 8.85
N ALA A 25 10.55 -3.80 8.55
CA ALA A 25 11.03 -4.21 7.24
C ALA A 25 10.01 -3.89 6.12
N PHE A 26 8.74 -4.19 6.36
CA PHE A 26 7.66 -3.81 5.45
C PHE A 26 7.52 -2.29 5.33
N GLY A 27 7.67 -1.55 6.44
CA GLY A 27 7.69 -0.09 6.44
C GLY A 27 8.80 0.52 5.59
N ILE A 28 9.99 -0.08 5.58
CA ILE A 28 11.11 0.34 4.73
C ILE A 28 10.79 0.13 3.24
N PHE A 29 10.18 -1.01 2.92
CA PHE A 29 9.73 -1.30 1.55
C PHE A 29 8.72 -0.24 1.09
N VAL A 30 7.69 0.02 1.90
CA VAL A 30 6.68 1.04 1.60
C VAL A 30 7.29 2.46 1.55
N ALA A 31 8.27 2.78 2.41
CA ALA A 31 8.96 4.07 2.36
C ALA A 31 9.73 4.27 1.05
N SER A 32 10.39 3.21 0.58
CA SER A 32 11.11 3.22 -0.71
C SER A 32 10.14 3.41 -1.87
N ASP A 33 9.01 2.72 -1.85
CA ASP A 33 7.95 2.87 -2.85
C ASP A 33 7.34 4.29 -2.85
N ALA A 34 7.03 4.83 -1.67
CA ALA A 34 6.56 6.20 -1.52
C ALA A 34 7.57 7.21 -2.09
N TYR A 35 8.86 7.03 -1.79
CA TYR A 35 9.94 7.86 -2.34
C TYR A 35 9.96 7.85 -3.87
N LEU A 36 9.77 6.69 -4.50
CA LEU A 36 9.70 6.58 -5.96
C LEU A 36 8.49 7.34 -6.53
N LYS A 37 7.36 7.37 -5.83
CA LYS A 37 6.17 8.11 -6.27
C LYS A 37 6.34 9.63 -6.18
N TRP A 38 7.22 10.12 -5.31
CA TRP A 38 7.58 11.53 -5.26
C TRP A 38 8.47 11.97 -6.42
N GLN A 39 9.08 11.04 -7.15
CA GLN A 39 9.88 11.37 -8.34
C GLN A 39 9.02 11.96 -9.47
N PRO A 40 9.59 12.86 -10.29
CA PRO A 40 8.86 13.49 -11.39
C PRO A 40 8.40 12.48 -12.45
N GLY A 41 9.16 11.40 -12.68
CA GLY A 41 8.80 10.35 -13.63
C GLY A 41 7.48 9.64 -13.30
N PHE A 42 7.19 9.41 -12.02
CA PHE A 42 5.94 8.77 -11.62
C PHE A 42 4.71 9.59 -12.03
N ALA A 43 4.73 10.90 -11.76
CA ALA A 43 3.62 11.79 -12.12
C ALA A 43 3.45 11.90 -13.64
N ALA A 44 4.56 11.93 -14.38
CA ALA A 44 4.55 12.02 -15.84
C ALA A 44 3.94 10.78 -16.52
N HIS A 45 4.10 9.60 -15.92
CA HIS A 45 3.66 8.33 -16.51
C HIS A 45 2.40 7.72 -15.86
N TYR A 46 1.84 8.36 -14.82
CA TYR A 46 0.73 7.80 -14.03
C TYR A 46 -0.48 7.37 -14.87
N ALA A 47 -0.98 8.24 -15.76
CA ALA A 47 -2.08 7.90 -16.65
C ALA A 47 -1.73 6.80 -17.66
N GLY A 48 -0.47 6.76 -18.10
CA GLY A 48 0.05 5.73 -18.98
C GLY A 48 0.09 4.36 -18.30
N TYR A 49 0.41 4.29 -17.00
CA TYR A 49 0.35 3.04 -16.24
C TYR A 49 -1.09 2.48 -16.18
N LEU A 50 -2.10 3.34 -15.97
CA LEU A 50 -3.50 2.90 -15.96
C LEU A 50 -3.96 2.40 -17.33
N GLN A 51 -3.59 3.09 -18.42
CA GLN A 51 -3.93 2.67 -19.78
C GLN A 51 -3.21 1.37 -20.17
N ASN A 52 -1.94 1.23 -19.79
CA ASN A 52 -1.18 0.00 -20.04
C ASN A 52 -1.71 -1.17 -19.23
N ALA A 53 -2.20 -0.95 -18.00
CA ALA A 53 -2.82 -2.01 -17.20
C ALA A 53 -4.14 -2.53 -17.80
N ALA A 54 -4.85 -1.68 -18.55
CA ALA A 54 -6.05 -2.08 -19.30
C ALA A 54 -5.70 -2.88 -20.57
N ASN A 55 -4.50 -2.68 -21.14
CA ASN A 55 -4.05 -3.38 -22.33
C ASN A 55 -3.69 -4.83 -22.01
N GLY A 56 -4.30 -5.80 -22.69
CA GLY A 56 -4.06 -7.22 -22.48
C GLY A 56 -4.98 -7.90 -21.46
N GLN A 57 -5.96 -7.16 -20.93
CA GLN A 57 -6.96 -7.72 -20.02
C GLN A 57 -8.11 -8.39 -20.79
N PRO A 58 -8.74 -9.43 -20.22
CA PRO A 58 -9.94 -10.04 -20.78
C PRO A 58 -11.05 -9.03 -21.09
N PRO A 59 -11.83 -9.22 -22.18
CA PRO A 59 -12.83 -8.25 -22.62
C PRO A 59 -13.90 -7.91 -21.58
N TRP A 60 -14.23 -8.85 -20.68
CA TRP A 60 -15.22 -8.64 -19.63
C TRP A 60 -14.78 -7.65 -18.56
N LEU A 61 -13.48 -7.38 -18.42
CA LEU A 61 -12.94 -6.36 -17.51
C LEU A 61 -12.87 -4.97 -18.14
N GLY A 62 -13.07 -4.87 -19.45
CA GLY A 62 -13.03 -3.60 -20.19
C GLY A 62 -13.85 -2.47 -19.54
N PRO A 63 -15.12 -2.69 -19.17
CA PRO A 63 -15.95 -1.66 -18.52
C PRO A 63 -15.38 -1.15 -17.19
N TRP A 64 -14.76 -2.04 -16.41
CA TRP A 64 -14.18 -1.70 -15.10
C TRP A 64 -12.94 -0.81 -15.22
N PHE A 65 -12.00 -1.19 -16.09
CA PHE A 65 -10.84 -0.34 -16.39
C PHE A 65 -11.27 1.00 -17.00
N HIS A 66 -12.30 0.99 -17.86
CA HIS A 66 -12.82 2.22 -18.46
C HIS A 66 -13.39 3.17 -17.41
N PHE A 67 -14.14 2.66 -16.43
CA PHE A 67 -14.64 3.43 -15.29
C PHE A 67 -13.50 4.12 -14.53
N TRP A 68 -12.45 3.38 -14.17
CA TRP A 68 -11.31 3.94 -13.44
C TRP A 68 -10.53 4.97 -14.25
N ILE A 69 -10.30 4.72 -15.54
CA ILE A 69 -9.63 5.66 -16.42
C ILE A 69 -10.44 6.96 -16.53
N GLN A 70 -11.77 6.89 -16.71
CA GLN A 70 -12.63 8.06 -16.77
C GLN A 70 -12.68 8.84 -15.44
N LEU A 71 -12.57 8.15 -14.31
CA LEU A 71 -12.53 8.78 -12.99
C LEU A 71 -11.20 9.51 -12.75
N VAL A 72 -10.09 8.89 -13.14
CA VAL A 72 -8.73 9.34 -12.80
C VAL A 72 -8.17 10.34 -13.81
N ALA A 73 -8.35 10.09 -15.11
CA ALA A 73 -7.74 10.89 -16.18
C ALA A 73 -8.06 12.41 -16.11
N PRO A 74 -9.29 12.85 -15.75
CA PRO A 74 -9.58 14.28 -15.65
C PRO A 74 -8.89 14.97 -14.45
N ARG A 75 -8.46 14.20 -13.44
CA ARG A 75 -7.93 14.73 -12.17
C ARG A 75 -6.63 14.03 -11.75
N VAL A 76 -5.76 13.70 -12.71
CA VAL A 76 -4.51 12.94 -12.46
C VAL A 76 -3.68 13.55 -11.34
N GLY A 77 -3.52 14.88 -11.30
CA GLY A 77 -2.75 15.55 -10.25
C GLY A 77 -3.28 15.28 -8.83
N PHE A 78 -4.60 15.21 -8.66
CA PHE A 78 -5.21 14.87 -7.38
C PHE A 78 -4.90 13.42 -6.98
N PHE A 79 -5.05 12.47 -7.90
CA PHE A 79 -4.79 11.04 -7.62
C PHE A 79 -3.31 10.76 -7.37
N VAL A 80 -2.40 11.42 -8.09
CA VAL A 80 -0.96 11.35 -7.84
C VAL A 80 -0.64 11.88 -6.44
N LEU A 81 -1.18 13.04 -6.07
CA LEU A 81 -0.95 13.61 -4.73
C LEU A 81 -1.56 12.72 -3.63
N ALA A 82 -2.77 12.24 -3.83
CA ALA A 82 -3.43 11.32 -2.90
C ALA A 82 -2.58 10.07 -2.68
N THR A 83 -2.12 9.43 -3.75
CA THR A 83 -1.27 8.22 -3.68
C THR A 83 0.01 8.50 -2.90
N ARG A 84 0.70 9.61 -3.20
CA ARG A 84 1.91 10.04 -2.48
C ARG A 84 1.67 10.20 -0.98
N LEU A 85 0.59 10.89 -0.61
CA LEU A 85 0.27 11.14 0.80
C LEU A 85 -0.12 9.86 1.54
N ILE A 86 -0.94 9.01 0.91
CA ILE A 86 -1.38 7.73 1.47
C ILE A 86 -0.17 6.83 1.76
N GLU A 87 0.72 6.65 0.79
CA GLU A 87 1.88 5.77 0.97
C GLU A 87 2.92 6.35 1.93
N THR A 88 3.10 7.67 1.93
CA THR A 88 3.97 8.32 2.92
C THR A 88 3.42 8.13 4.33
N ALA A 89 2.11 8.29 4.53
CA ALA A 89 1.47 8.05 5.83
C ALA A 89 1.56 6.58 6.23
N LEU A 90 1.45 5.65 5.27
CA LEU A 90 1.62 4.21 5.53
C LEU A 90 3.04 3.87 5.94
N ALA A 91 4.05 4.38 5.23
CA ALA A 91 5.46 4.21 5.58
C ALA A 91 5.73 4.70 7.01
N ILE A 92 5.27 5.90 7.35
CA ILE A 92 5.41 6.46 8.71
C ILE A 92 4.70 5.58 9.75
N GLY A 93 3.46 5.17 9.48
CA GLY A 93 2.68 4.31 10.38
C GLY A 93 3.35 2.95 10.62
N LEU A 94 3.90 2.35 9.55
CA LEU A 94 4.61 1.08 9.60
C LEU A 94 5.99 1.19 10.24
N LEU A 95 6.68 2.33 10.18
CA LEU A 95 7.96 2.50 10.87
C LEU A 95 7.77 2.81 12.35
N LEU A 96 6.84 3.71 12.68
CA LEU A 96 6.58 4.14 14.06
C LEU A 96 5.73 3.15 14.87
N GLY A 97 5.03 2.22 14.21
CA GLY A 97 4.24 1.20 14.90
C GLY A 97 2.84 1.66 15.30
N ILE A 98 2.33 2.73 14.69
CA ILE A 98 0.99 3.30 14.91
C ILE A 98 -0.07 2.48 14.11
N ALA A 99 0.14 1.18 14.01
CA ALA A 99 -0.33 0.35 12.89
C ALA A 99 -1.80 -0.08 12.95
N ARG A 100 -2.57 0.20 14.00
CA ARG A 100 -3.93 -0.37 14.08
C ARG A 100 -4.94 0.28 13.16
N ARG A 101 -4.99 1.62 13.05
CA ARG A 101 -6.02 2.30 12.25
C ARG A 101 -5.61 2.50 10.79
N LEU A 102 -4.32 2.74 10.55
CA LEU A 102 -3.78 2.99 9.21
C LEU A 102 -3.74 1.72 8.35
N THR A 103 -3.55 0.53 8.94
CA THR A 103 -3.53 -0.73 8.18
C THR A 103 -4.89 -1.09 7.61
N TYR A 104 -6.00 -0.73 8.27
CA TYR A 104 -7.35 -0.91 7.69
C TYR A 104 -7.58 0.02 6.50
N ILE A 105 -7.14 1.28 6.60
CA ILE A 105 -7.30 2.27 5.53
C ILE A 105 -6.38 1.92 4.34
N ALA A 106 -5.13 1.57 4.63
CA ALA A 106 -4.17 1.14 3.63
C ALA A 106 -4.54 -0.20 3.00
N GLY A 107 -5.04 -1.17 3.77
CA GLY A 107 -5.57 -2.42 3.25
C GLY A 107 -6.79 -2.18 2.37
N ALA A 108 -7.71 -1.31 2.77
CA ALA A 108 -8.85 -0.94 1.94
C ALA A 108 -8.42 -0.26 0.64
N LEU A 109 -7.49 0.71 0.70
CA LEU A 109 -6.97 1.41 -0.48
C LEU A 109 -6.15 0.49 -1.38
N PHE A 110 -5.34 -0.40 -0.81
CA PHE A 110 -4.54 -1.39 -1.52
C PHE A 110 -5.44 -2.44 -2.18
N SER A 111 -6.47 -2.95 -1.50
CA SER A 111 -7.49 -3.81 -2.09
C SER A 111 -8.24 -3.10 -3.21
N LEU A 112 -8.61 -1.83 -3.03
CA LEU A 112 -9.27 -1.03 -4.07
C LEU A 112 -8.34 -0.84 -5.28
N LEU A 113 -7.05 -0.60 -5.03
CA LEU A 113 -6.05 -0.36 -6.07
C LEU A 113 -5.72 -1.65 -6.84
N ILE A 114 -5.48 -2.77 -6.15
CA ILE A 114 -5.22 -4.10 -6.75
C ILE A 114 -6.42 -4.54 -7.58
N TRP A 115 -7.63 -4.43 -7.04
CA TRP A 115 -8.84 -4.73 -7.81
C TRP A 115 -9.04 -3.74 -8.97
N SER A 116 -8.50 -2.53 -8.91
CA SER A 116 -8.56 -1.56 -10.02
C SER A 116 -7.51 -1.74 -11.12
N THR A 117 -6.39 -2.44 -10.87
CA THR A 117 -5.26 -2.49 -11.83
C THR A 117 -4.59 -3.86 -12.06
N ALA A 118 -4.59 -4.79 -11.10
CA ALA A 118 -3.73 -5.99 -11.16
C ALA A 118 -4.48 -7.33 -11.12
N GLU A 119 -5.67 -7.41 -10.49
CA GLU A 119 -6.45 -8.64 -10.33
C GLU A 119 -7.91 -8.47 -10.77
N GLY A 120 -8.15 -7.83 -11.92
CA GLY A 120 -9.52 -7.74 -12.45
C GLY A 120 -10.19 -9.11 -12.57
#